data_AF-A0A7H0H5S9-F1
#
_entry.id   AF-A0A7H0H5S9-F1
#
_cell.length_a   1.000
_cell.length_b   1.000
_cell.length_c   1.000
_cell.angle_alpha   90.00
_cell.angle_beta   90.00
_cell.angle_gamma   90.00
#
_symmetry.space_group_name_H-M   'P 1'
#
loop_
_entity.id
_entity.type
_entity.pdbx_description
1 polymer ?
#
loop_
_entity_poly.entity_id
_entity_poly.type
_entity_poly.pdbx_seq_one_letter_code
_entity_poly.pdbx_strand_id
1 'polypeptide(L)'
;MEQPVPQGGPWDAVGVTVTSAAEIDAVAAVPDSFRTFLRSRVGVEDEAGCTVTSITIKASHADGYVFGAEDSDCGDSQVVWGITENQWHYVVVFLEPMPCSDLTQNSVPTGTPGLRCTDNGEARDY
;
A
#
# COMPACT_ATOMS: atom_id res chain seq x y z
N MET A 1 -3.73 -16.04 4.93
CA MET A 1 -5.06 -15.57 5.39
C MET A 1 -5.97 -15.61 4.18
N GLU A 2 -7.26 -15.87 4.31
CA GLU A 2 -8.15 -15.75 3.16
C GLU A 2 -8.35 -14.29 2.74
N GLN A 3 -8.41 -14.05 1.42
CA GLN A 3 -8.85 -12.77 0.86
C GLN A 3 -10.25 -12.44 1.41
N PRO A 4 -10.47 -11.24 1.97
CA PRO A 4 -11.80 -10.84 2.42
C PRO A 4 -12.78 -10.90 1.25
N VAL A 5 -14.00 -11.37 1.50
CA VAL A 5 -15.09 -11.18 0.54
C VAL A 5 -15.31 -9.68 0.41
N PRO A 6 -15.25 -9.08 -0.79
CA PRO A 6 -15.44 -7.64 -0.95
C PRO A 6 -16.79 -7.20 -0.39
N GLN A 7 -16.78 -6.32 0.59
CA GLN A 7 -17.97 -5.71 1.20
C GLN A 7 -18.10 -4.23 0.81
N GLY A 8 -17.02 -3.64 0.28
CA GLY A 8 -16.89 -2.20 0.13
C GLY A 8 -16.76 -1.50 1.48
N GLY A 9 -16.84 -0.17 1.47
CA GLY A 9 -16.81 0.63 2.69
C GLY A 9 -15.91 1.85 2.55
N PRO A 10 -15.78 2.64 3.62
CA PRO A 10 -14.82 3.72 3.66
C PRO A 10 -13.40 3.18 3.89
N TRP A 11 -12.42 3.97 3.47
CA TRP A 11 -11.05 3.83 3.92
C TRP A 11 -10.89 4.45 5.31
N ASP A 12 -10.14 3.76 6.16
CA ASP A 12 -9.70 4.28 7.45
C ASP A 12 -8.34 4.96 7.29
N ALA A 13 -8.24 6.22 7.72
CA ALA A 13 -6.97 6.94 7.74
C ALA A 13 -6.08 6.38 8.86
N VAL A 14 -4.82 6.09 8.53
CA VAL A 14 -3.83 5.53 9.45
C VAL A 14 -2.75 6.56 9.76
N GLY A 15 -2.02 7.02 8.74
CA GLY A 15 -1.03 8.09 8.86
C GLY A 15 0.15 7.77 9.77
N VAL A 16 0.80 6.61 9.59
CA VAL A 16 2.01 6.24 10.34
C VAL A 16 3.19 6.02 9.39
N THR A 17 4.39 6.35 9.86
CA THR A 17 5.65 6.04 9.17
C THR A 17 6.48 5.14 10.08
N VAL A 18 7.04 4.09 9.50
CA VAL A 18 7.85 3.09 10.18
C VAL A 18 9.17 2.90 9.44
N THR A 19 10.23 2.68 10.21
CA THR A 19 11.62 2.54 9.73
C THR A 19 12.26 1.24 10.22
N SER A 20 11.53 0.45 11.01
CA SER A 20 12.02 -0.81 11.56
C SER A 20 10.92 -1.85 11.74
N ALA A 21 11.31 -3.12 11.81
CA ALA A 21 10.38 -4.22 12.10
C ALA A 21 9.65 -4.06 13.45
N ALA A 22 10.33 -3.49 14.46
CA ALA A 22 9.73 -3.25 15.77
C ALA A 22 8.63 -2.17 15.71
N GLU A 23 8.81 -1.13 14.91
CA GLU A 23 7.79 -0.10 14.70
C GLU A 23 6.58 -0.65 13.94
N ILE A 24 6.81 -1.53 12.95
CA ILE A 24 5.73 -2.23 12.24
C ILE A 24 4.85 -3.01 13.21
N ASP A 25 5.45 -3.75 14.15
CA ASP A 25 4.71 -4.52 15.15
C ASP A 25 3.84 -3.63 16.06
N ALA A 26 4.16 -2.34 16.20
CA ALA A 26 3.36 -1.39 16.97
C ALA A 26 2.15 -0.81 16.20
N VAL A 27 2.05 -1.02 14.87
CA VAL A 27 0.96 -0.46 14.06
C VAL A 27 -0.34 -1.27 14.22
N ALA A 28 -1.08 -1.03 15.30
CA ALA A 28 -2.34 -1.72 15.58
C ALA A 28 -3.48 -1.39 14.60
N ALA A 29 -3.34 -0.33 13.80
CA ALA A 29 -4.34 0.11 12.83
C ALA A 29 -4.42 -0.76 11.57
N VAL A 30 -3.51 -1.72 11.38
CA VAL A 30 -3.50 -2.63 10.21
C VAL A 30 -3.46 -4.10 10.65
N PRO A 31 -3.93 -5.04 9.80
CA PRO A 31 -3.95 -6.46 10.14
C PRO A 31 -2.56 -7.06 10.43
N ASP A 32 -2.49 -8.04 11.34
CA ASP A 32 -1.26 -8.76 11.72
C ASP A 32 -0.52 -9.38 10.54
N SER A 33 -1.26 -9.88 9.55
CA SER A 33 -0.70 -10.44 8.32
C SER A 33 0.00 -9.39 7.47
N PHE A 34 -0.52 -8.16 7.44
CA PHE A 34 0.09 -7.05 6.72
C PHE A 34 1.37 -6.61 7.44
N ARG A 35 1.33 -6.50 8.77
CA ARG A 35 2.54 -6.27 9.58
C ARG A 35 3.60 -7.33 9.33
N THR A 36 3.20 -8.60 9.24
CA THR A 36 4.12 -9.70 8.91
C THR A 36 4.73 -9.56 7.53
N PHE A 37 3.94 -9.18 6.53
CA PHE A 37 4.42 -8.89 5.19
C PHE A 37 5.46 -7.75 5.19
N LEU A 38 5.16 -6.61 5.82
CA LEU A 38 6.08 -5.46 5.85
C LEU A 38 7.38 -5.73 6.61
N ARG A 39 7.35 -6.57 7.67
CA ARG A 39 8.57 -6.94 8.41
C ARG A 39 9.61 -7.64 7.54
N SER A 40 9.19 -8.36 6.51
CA SER A 40 10.10 -8.98 5.55
C SER A 40 10.68 -8.00 4.52
N ARG A 41 10.33 -6.71 4.59
CA ARG A 41 10.68 -5.69 3.58
C ARG A 41 11.50 -4.54 4.15
N VAL A 42 11.08 -3.97 5.29
CA VAL A 42 11.79 -2.82 5.86
C VAL A 42 13.20 -3.22 6.31
N GLY A 43 14.20 -2.46 5.88
CA GLY A 43 15.61 -2.71 6.15
C GLY A 43 16.18 -3.95 5.47
N VAL A 44 15.47 -4.52 4.49
CA VAL A 44 15.92 -5.67 3.71
C VAL A 44 16.31 -5.21 2.30
N GLU A 45 17.50 -5.59 1.86
CA GLU A 45 17.99 -5.36 0.50
C GLU A 45 17.27 -6.30 -0.48
N ASP A 46 16.78 -5.76 -1.57
CA ASP A 46 16.16 -6.52 -2.66
C ASP A 46 17.19 -7.08 -3.66
N GLU A 47 16.72 -7.80 -4.68
CA GLU A 47 17.61 -8.40 -5.70
C GLU A 47 18.35 -7.36 -6.56
N ALA A 48 17.88 -6.11 -6.57
CA ALA A 48 18.52 -4.99 -7.28
C ALA A 48 19.55 -4.25 -6.40
N GLY A 49 19.69 -4.63 -5.12
CA GLY A 49 20.58 -3.97 -4.17
C GLY A 49 19.95 -2.76 -3.48
N CYS A 50 18.63 -2.59 -3.58
CA CYS A 50 17.90 -1.48 -2.98
C CYS A 50 17.35 -1.87 -1.61
N THR A 51 17.51 -1.01 -0.62
CA THR A 51 17.00 -1.22 0.74
C THR A 51 15.84 -0.28 1.03
N VAL A 52 14.68 -0.84 1.40
CA VAL A 52 13.55 -0.04 1.90
C VAL A 52 13.90 0.53 3.27
N THR A 53 14.06 1.85 3.34
CA THR A 53 14.47 2.58 4.54
C THR A 53 13.29 3.04 5.40
N SER A 54 12.14 3.26 4.77
CA SER A 54 10.96 3.84 5.41
C SER A 54 9.70 3.37 4.68
N ILE A 55 8.63 3.12 5.44
CA ILE A 55 7.31 2.79 4.90
C ILE A 55 6.29 3.70 5.58
N THR A 56 5.52 4.44 4.78
CA THR A 56 4.42 5.26 5.27
C THR A 56 3.10 4.59 4.93
N ILE A 57 2.33 4.21 5.94
CA ILE A 57 0.97 3.65 5.80
C ILE A 57 -0.02 4.81 5.93
N LYS A 58 -0.67 5.17 4.82
CA LYS A 58 -1.59 6.30 4.75
C LYS A 58 -3.02 5.90 5.13
N ALA A 59 -3.51 4.80 4.57
CA ALA A 59 -4.89 4.34 4.79
C ALA A 59 -5.03 2.82 4.63
N SER A 60 -6.04 2.24 5.28
CA SER A 60 -6.42 0.83 5.15
C SER A 60 -7.89 0.67 4.78
N HIS A 61 -8.22 -0.41 4.08
CA HIS A 61 -9.58 -0.75 3.68
C HIS A 61 -9.94 -2.17 4.14
N ALA A 62 -11.19 -2.35 4.59
CA ALA A 62 -11.69 -3.63 5.13
C ALA A 62 -11.64 -4.79 4.11
N ASP A 63 -11.72 -4.49 2.81
CA ASP A 63 -11.59 -5.47 1.73
C ASP A 63 -10.16 -6.00 1.52
N GLY A 64 -9.22 -5.65 2.41
CA GLY A 64 -7.87 -6.17 2.35
C GLY A 64 -6.97 -5.38 1.42
N TYR A 65 -7.12 -4.05 1.43
CA TYR A 65 -6.22 -3.12 0.75
C TYR A 65 -5.57 -2.16 1.75
N VAL A 66 -4.34 -1.74 1.45
CA VAL A 66 -3.62 -0.70 2.17
C VAL A 66 -2.98 0.24 1.16
N PHE A 67 -3.03 1.54 1.41
CA PHE A 67 -2.37 2.56 0.59
C PHE A 67 -1.29 3.26 1.39
N GLY A 68 -0.16 3.53 0.75
CA GLY A 68 0.98 4.16 1.38
C GLY A 68 2.09 4.59 0.43
N ALA A 69 3.30 4.63 0.97
CA ALA A 69 4.53 4.91 0.24
C ALA A 69 5.68 4.10 0.86
N GLU A 70 6.68 3.78 0.03
CA GLU A 70 7.95 3.21 0.47
C GLU A 70 9.08 4.14 0.01
N ASP A 71 9.99 4.45 0.92
CA ASP A 71 11.24 5.14 0.63
C ASP A 71 12.38 4.14 0.68
N SER A 72 13.19 4.12 -0.37
CA SER A 72 14.41 3.31 -0.46
C SER A 72 15.64 4.18 -0.75
N ASP A 73 16.82 3.60 -0.57
CA ASP A 73 18.08 4.20 -1.04
C ASP A 73 18.18 4.32 -2.57
N CYS A 74 17.27 3.67 -3.31
CA CYS A 74 17.12 3.77 -4.76
C CYS A 74 16.02 4.74 -5.23
N GLY A 75 15.23 5.29 -4.31
CA GLY A 75 14.12 6.20 -4.62
C GLY A 75 12.85 5.92 -3.83
N ASP A 76 11.89 6.82 -3.95
CA ASP A 76 10.58 6.76 -3.32
C ASP A 76 9.49 6.28 -4.28
N SER A 77 8.46 5.65 -3.74
CA SER A 77 7.29 5.24 -4.52
C SER A 77 6.02 5.28 -3.69
N GLN A 78 4.89 5.51 -4.36
CA GLN A 78 3.57 5.26 -3.80
C GLN A 78 3.14 3.83 -4.11
N VAL A 79 2.45 3.22 -3.15
CA VAL A 79 2.12 1.81 -3.21
C VAL A 79 0.70 1.56 -2.76
N VAL A 80 -0.02 0.72 -3.50
CA VAL A 80 -1.20 0.03 -2.99
C VAL A 80 -0.84 -1.44 -2.80
N TRP A 81 -0.99 -1.91 -1.56
CA TRP A 81 -0.93 -3.33 -1.25
C TRP A 81 -2.33 -3.91 -1.20
N GLY A 82 -2.47 -5.17 -1.57
CA GLY A 82 -3.74 -5.89 -1.51
C GLY A 82 -3.54 -7.37 -1.28
N ILE A 83 -4.60 -8.05 -0.86
CA ILE A 83 -4.59 -9.50 -0.70
C ILE A 83 -5.01 -10.15 -2.03
N THR A 84 -4.10 -10.89 -2.65
CA THR A 84 -4.37 -11.77 -3.80
C THR A 84 -3.87 -13.17 -3.49
N GLU A 85 -4.58 -14.21 -3.91
CA GLU A 85 -4.18 -15.61 -3.65
C GLU A 85 -3.87 -15.88 -2.16
N ASN A 86 -4.63 -15.25 -1.25
CA ASN A 86 -4.51 -15.41 0.19
C ASN A 86 -3.19 -14.88 0.82
N GLN A 87 -2.48 -14.02 0.09
CA GLN A 87 -1.23 -13.37 0.51
C GLN A 87 -1.23 -11.87 0.18
N TRP A 88 -0.41 -11.09 0.88
CA TRP A 88 -0.24 -9.67 0.59
C TRP A 88 0.73 -9.50 -0.58
N HIS A 89 0.35 -8.66 -1.53
CA HIS A 89 1.14 -8.31 -2.70
C HIS A 89 1.14 -6.82 -2.94
N TYR A 90 2.16 -6.37 -3.68
CA TYR A 90 2.15 -5.08 -4.35
C TYR A 90 1.13 -5.17 -5.50
N VAL A 91 0.02 -4.45 -5.36
CA VAL A 91 -1.01 -4.40 -6.39
C VAL A 91 -0.61 -3.38 -7.45
N VAL A 92 -0.20 -2.18 -7.01
CA VAL A 92 0.42 -1.17 -7.87
C VAL A 92 1.53 -0.45 -7.12
N VAL A 93 2.59 -0.10 -7.84
CA VAL A 93 3.72 0.73 -7.39
C VAL A 93 3.95 1.80 -8.45
N PHE A 94 4.02 3.06 -8.04
CA PHE A 94 4.11 4.18 -8.97
C PHE A 94 4.80 5.40 -8.34
N LEU A 95 5.59 6.11 -9.15
CA LEU A 95 6.16 7.41 -8.78
C LEU A 95 5.21 8.56 -9.12
N GLU A 96 4.57 8.48 -10.29
CA GLU A 96 3.65 9.49 -10.80
C GLU A 96 2.22 8.94 -10.88
N PRO A 97 1.18 9.79 -10.80
CA PRO A 97 -0.21 9.34 -10.87
C PRO A 97 -0.50 8.50 -12.12
N MET A 98 -0.84 7.24 -11.90
CA MET A 98 -1.19 6.31 -12.98
C MET A 98 -2.64 6.53 -13.47
N PRO A 99 -3.04 5.98 -14.63
CA PRO A 99 -4.44 6.03 -15.08
C PRO A 99 -5.40 5.41 -14.06
N CYS A 100 -6.54 6.06 -13.80
CA CYS A 100 -7.56 5.53 -12.87
C CYS A 100 -8.12 4.17 -13.32
N SER A 101 -8.03 3.86 -14.62
CA SER A 101 -8.37 2.55 -15.18
C SER A 101 -7.53 1.41 -14.62
N ASP A 102 -6.29 1.66 -14.25
CA ASP A 102 -5.35 0.61 -13.82
C ASP A 102 -5.63 0.23 -12.37
N LEU A 103 -5.91 1.22 -11.51
CA LEU A 103 -6.40 0.99 -10.16
C LEU A 103 -7.72 0.20 -10.18
N THR A 104 -8.61 0.54 -11.11
CA THR A 104 -9.91 -0.13 -11.26
C THR A 104 -9.77 -1.56 -11.75
N GLN A 105 -8.88 -1.82 -12.72
CA GLN A 105 -8.56 -3.17 -13.17
C GLN A 105 -7.99 -4.06 -12.05
N ASN A 106 -7.27 -3.44 -11.11
CA ASN A 106 -6.74 -4.08 -9.92
C ASN A 106 -7.73 -4.15 -8.74
N SER A 107 -8.99 -3.78 -8.98
CA SER A 107 -10.07 -3.79 -7.97
C SER A 107 -9.77 -2.94 -6.73
N VAL A 108 -8.92 -1.92 -6.85
CA VAL A 108 -8.65 -1.00 -5.74
C VAL A 108 -9.94 -0.23 -5.43
N PRO A 109 -10.40 -0.21 -4.16
CA PRO A 109 -11.57 0.56 -3.77
C PRO A 109 -11.36 2.06 -4.00
N THR A 110 -12.38 2.76 -4.50
CA THR A 110 -12.35 4.22 -4.67
C THR A 110 -12.48 4.95 -3.33
N GLY A 111 -12.21 6.26 -3.33
CA GLY A 111 -12.29 7.10 -2.13
C GLY A 111 -11.06 6.97 -1.22
N THR A 112 -9.93 6.52 -1.76
CA THR A 112 -8.69 6.32 -1.01
C THR A 112 -8.07 7.68 -0.65
N PRO A 113 -7.89 8.01 0.64
CA PRO A 113 -7.39 9.31 1.06
C PRO A 113 -6.01 9.62 0.48
N GLY A 114 -5.92 10.67 -0.34
CA GLY A 114 -4.67 11.16 -0.93
C GLY A 114 -4.12 10.33 -2.09
N LEU A 115 -4.80 9.26 -2.51
CA LEU A 115 -4.46 8.55 -3.74
C LEU A 115 -5.01 9.33 -4.94
N ARG A 116 -4.09 9.76 -5.81
CA ARG A 116 -4.44 10.45 -7.04
C ARG A 116 -4.11 9.59 -8.25
N CYS A 117 -4.95 9.71 -9.27
CA CYS A 117 -4.80 9.05 -10.55
C CYS A 117 -5.05 10.06 -11.68
N THR A 118 -4.80 9.65 -12.92
CA THR A 118 -5.10 10.44 -14.12
C THR A 118 -6.34 9.92 -14.84
N ASP A 119 -7.19 10.83 -15.27
CA ASP A 119 -8.34 10.57 -16.13
C ASP A 119 -8.30 11.56 -17.29
N ASN A 120 -8.16 11.06 -18.53
CA ASN A 120 -7.90 11.87 -19.73
C ASN A 120 -6.71 12.84 -19.60
N GLY A 121 -5.69 12.47 -18.82
CA GLY A 121 -4.49 13.28 -18.57
C GLY A 121 -4.64 14.31 -17.44
N GLU A 122 -5.81 14.42 -16.81
CA GLU A 122 -6.02 15.31 -15.66
C GLU A 122 -5.95 14.54 -14.35
N ALA A 123 -5.26 15.11 -13.35
CA ALA A 123 -5.10 14.48 -12.04
C ALA A 123 -6.36 14.68 -11.18
N ARG A 124 -6.91 13.58 -10.66
CA ARG A 124 -8.07 13.56 -9.76
C ARG A 124 -7.84 12.61 -8.59
N ASP A 125 -8.65 12.75 -7.55
CA ASP A 125 -8.71 11.76 -6.47
C ASP A 125 -9.35 10.48 -7.02
N TYR A 126 -8.82 9.33 -6.59
CA TYR A 126 -9.30 8.01 -6.98
C TYR A 126 -10.44 7.53 -6.07
#